data_AF-A0AAU7CJY3-F1
#
_entry.id   AF-A0AAU7CJY3-F1
#
_cell.length_a   1.000
_cell.length_b   1.000
_cell.length_c   1.000
_cell.angle_alpha   90.00
_cell.angle_beta   90.00
_cell.angle_gamma   90.00
#
_symmetry.space_group_name_H-M   'P 1'
#
loop_
_entity.id
_entity.type
_entity.pdbx_description
1 polymer ?
#
loop_
_entity_poly.entity_id
_entity_poly.type
_entity_poly.pdbx_seq_one_letter_code
_entity_poly.pdbx_strand_id
1 'polypeptide(L)'
;MSVIPTSRVYQHKRCGDQTVVSGNDFEALSNPFTFTTGTMCASCGKAYSLKEFIWTDSGETIARRRKRLRAAAPASQKLFGYLLGPALFGLIGGVIGQLIKPGDFPTIAGGAGGGFALFTFLLLAPLTRLLFKIDYRRVK
;
A
#
# COMPACT_ATOMS: atom_id res chain seq x y z
N MET A 1 -18.03 -19.31 0.07
CA MET A 1 -17.26 -18.12 0.52
C MET A 1 -15.79 -18.46 0.42
N SER A 2 -14.99 -17.76 -0.37
CA SER A 2 -13.54 -18.02 -0.43
C SER A 2 -12.86 -17.51 0.85
N VAL A 3 -12.06 -18.38 1.48
CA VAL A 3 -11.25 -18.06 2.66
C VAL A 3 -10.24 -16.97 2.27
N ILE A 4 -10.07 -15.96 3.13
CA ILE A 4 -9.02 -14.95 2.94
C ILE A 4 -7.69 -15.60 3.31
N PRO A 5 -6.71 -15.70 2.40
CA PRO A 5 -5.39 -16.18 2.77
C PRO A 5 -4.78 -15.26 3.83
N THR A 6 -4.16 -15.83 4.86
CA THR A 6 -3.45 -15.08 5.91
C THR A 6 -1.95 -14.98 5.65
N SER A 7 -1.44 -15.79 4.73
CA SER A 7 -0.04 -15.81 4.31
C SER A 7 0.10 -16.22 2.84
N ARG A 8 1.29 -15.98 2.29
CA ARG A 8 1.69 -16.45 0.96
C ARG A 8 3.20 -16.56 0.87
N VAL A 9 3.69 -17.37 -0.06
CA VAL A 9 5.14 -17.59 -0.23
C VAL A 9 5.64 -16.91 -1.50
N TYR A 10 6.75 -16.20 -1.39
CA TYR A 10 7.49 -15.70 -2.55
C TYR A 10 8.93 -16.21 -2.55
N GLN A 11 9.54 -16.23 -3.72
CA GLN A 11 10.92 -16.61 -3.95
C GLN A 11 11.74 -15.40 -4.36
N HIS A 12 12.95 -15.26 -3.83
CA HIS A 12 13.93 -14.30 -4.32
C HIS A 12 14.62 -14.87 -5.56
N LYS A 13 14.56 -14.16 -6.69
CA LYS A 13 15.13 -14.62 -7.97
C LYS A 13 16.62 -14.92 -7.92
N ARG A 14 17.38 -14.13 -7.14
CA ARG A 14 18.84 -14.22 -7.13
C ARG A 14 19.36 -15.38 -6.28
N CYS A 15 18.88 -15.53 -5.04
CA CYS A 15 19.35 -16.60 -4.17
C CYS A 15 18.50 -17.88 -4.25
N GLY A 16 17.31 -17.82 -4.86
CA GLY A 16 16.42 -18.97 -5.00
C GLY A 16 15.63 -19.33 -3.74
N ASP A 17 15.93 -18.73 -2.59
CA ASP A 17 15.23 -19.04 -1.35
C ASP A 17 13.82 -18.47 -1.30
N GLN A 18 12.97 -19.21 -0.58
CA GLN A 18 11.57 -18.86 -0.36
C GLN A 18 11.39 -18.15 0.98
N THR A 19 10.44 -17.23 1.03
CA THR A 19 10.04 -16.50 2.24
C THR A 19 8.52 -16.56 2.36
N VAL A 20 8.05 -17.04 3.51
CA VAL A 20 6.64 -16.99 3.87
C VAL A 20 6.36 -15.60 4.44
N VAL A 21 5.44 -14.88 3.81
CA VAL A 21 4.98 -13.58 4.30
C VAL A 21 3.55 -13.69 4.82
N SER A 22 3.28 -13.04 5.94
CA SER A 22 1.98 -13.06 6.61
C SER A 22 1.68 -11.69 7.24
N GLY A 23 0.52 -11.56 7.87
CA GLY A 23 0.15 -10.35 8.62
C GLY A 23 0.14 -9.07 7.78
N ASN A 24 0.62 -7.98 8.37
CA ASN A 24 0.62 -6.65 7.75
C ASN A 24 1.50 -6.57 6.51
N ASP A 25 2.65 -7.26 6.51
CA ASP A 25 3.54 -7.29 5.35
C ASP A 25 2.87 -7.99 4.16
N PHE A 26 2.11 -9.05 4.41
CA PHE A 26 1.36 -9.72 3.35
C PHE A 26 0.21 -8.85 2.83
N GLU A 27 -0.49 -8.13 3.71
CA GLU A 27 -1.53 -7.18 3.32
C GLU A 27 -0.95 -6.04 2.47
N ALA A 28 0.18 -5.47 2.89
CA ALA A 28 0.89 -4.43 2.16
C ALA A 28 1.35 -4.89 0.77
N LEU A 29 1.97 -6.07 0.68
CA LEU A 29 2.41 -6.64 -0.60
C LEU A 29 1.26 -6.99 -1.54
N SER A 30 0.13 -7.43 -0.99
CA SER A 30 -1.06 -7.81 -1.76
C SER A 30 -1.85 -6.62 -2.27
N ASN A 31 -1.97 -5.55 -1.48
CA ASN A 31 -2.75 -4.37 -1.84
C ASN A 31 -1.96 -3.45 -2.80
N PRO A 32 -2.38 -3.29 -4.07
CA PRO A 32 -1.65 -2.49 -5.04
C PRO A 32 -1.66 -0.99 -4.73
N PHE A 33 -2.46 -0.51 -3.78
CA PHE A 33 -2.49 0.91 -3.40
C PHE A 33 -1.61 1.23 -2.20
N THR A 34 -1.23 0.24 -1.40
CA THR A 34 -0.27 0.46 -0.31
C THR A 34 1.09 0.87 -0.88
N PHE A 35 1.73 1.86 -0.28
CA PHE A 35 3.09 2.22 -0.68
C PHE A 35 4.07 1.13 -0.24
N THR A 36 4.63 0.41 -1.20
CA THR A 36 5.58 -0.69 -0.94
C THR A 36 6.59 -0.75 -2.07
N THR A 37 7.85 -0.44 -1.77
CA THR A 37 8.95 -0.34 -2.74
C THR A 37 9.79 -1.61 -2.82
N GLY A 38 9.80 -2.40 -1.74
CA GLY A 38 10.57 -3.64 -1.62
C GLY A 38 10.02 -4.56 -0.53
N THR A 39 10.66 -5.72 -0.41
CA THR A 39 10.43 -6.69 0.67
C THR A 39 11.73 -7.40 1.03
N MET A 40 11.75 -8.05 2.19
CA MET A 40 12.93 -8.74 2.73
C MET A 40 13.08 -10.15 2.16
N CYS A 41 14.31 -10.58 1.89
CA CYS A 41 14.62 -12.00 1.75
C CYS A 41 15.07 -12.55 3.10
N ALA A 42 14.41 -13.58 3.62
CA ALA A 42 14.74 -14.18 4.93
C ALA A 42 16.16 -14.78 4.97
N SER A 43 16.65 -15.29 3.84
CA SER A 43 18.00 -15.86 3.72
C SER A 43 19.08 -14.80 3.54
N CYS A 44 18.91 -13.85 2.62
CA CYS A 44 19.90 -12.79 2.41
C CYS A 44 19.94 -11.74 3.53
N GLY A 45 18.89 -11.66 4.37
CA GLY A 45 18.77 -10.68 5.45
C GLY A 45 18.67 -9.23 4.98
N LYS A 46 18.24 -8.99 3.72
CA LYS A 46 18.21 -7.65 3.09
C LYS A 46 16.92 -7.42 2.31
N ALA A 47 16.55 -6.15 2.16
CA ALA A 47 15.43 -5.71 1.35
C ALA A 47 15.83 -5.56 -0.12
N TYR A 48 14.98 -6.02 -1.03
CA TYR A 48 15.16 -5.86 -2.47
C TYR A 48 13.88 -5.33 -3.12
N SER A 49 14.00 -4.85 -4.36
CA SER A 49 12.86 -4.40 -5.15
C SER A 49 11.83 -5.52 -5.34
N LEU A 50 10.55 -5.17 -5.39
CA LEU A 50 9.46 -6.13 -5.69
C LEU A 50 9.58 -6.84 -7.06
N LYS A 51 10.46 -6.36 -7.94
CA LYS A 51 10.79 -7.02 -9.23
C LYS A 51 11.70 -8.24 -9.05
N GLU A 52 12.44 -8.30 -7.95
CA GLU A 52 13.37 -9.39 -7.60
C GLU A 52 12.66 -10.59 -6.97
N PHE A 53 11.37 -10.47 -6.68
CA PHE A 53 10.59 -11.53 -6.02
C PHE A 53 9.45 -12.03 -6.90
N ILE A 54 9.21 -13.34 -6.82
CA ILE A 54 8.17 -14.05 -7.57
C ILE A 54 7.25 -14.75 -6.58
N TRP A 55 5.93 -14.64 -6.75
CA TRP A 55 4.98 -15.46 -6.01
C TRP A 55 5.10 -16.93 -6.45
N THR A 56 5.33 -17.86 -5.52
CA THR A 56 5.66 -19.25 -5.86
C THR A 56 4.50 -20.01 -6.50
N ASP A 57 3.27 -19.65 -6.18
CA ASP A 57 2.04 -20.27 -6.70
C ASP A 57 1.67 -19.81 -8.12
N SER A 58 2.04 -18.60 -8.52
CA SER A 58 1.65 -18.04 -9.83
C SER A 58 2.83 -17.78 -10.77
N GLY A 59 4.08 -17.87 -10.30
CA GLY A 59 5.27 -17.52 -11.10
C GLY A 59 5.35 -16.04 -11.50
N GLU A 60 4.45 -15.20 -10.99
CA GLU A 60 4.37 -13.78 -11.33
C GLU A 60 5.20 -12.95 -10.36
N THR A 61 5.95 -11.97 -10.86
CA THR A 61 6.67 -11.04 -9.98
C THR A 61 5.71 -10.22 -9.14
N ILE A 62 6.08 -9.93 -7.89
CA ILE A 62 5.24 -9.13 -6.99
C ILE A 62 4.91 -7.78 -7.64
N ALA A 63 5.90 -7.14 -8.27
CA ALA A 63 5.70 -5.88 -9.00
C ALA A 63 4.69 -6.00 -10.17
N ARG A 64 4.77 -7.06 -10.99
CA ARG A 64 3.86 -7.26 -12.12
C ARG A 64 2.43 -7.50 -11.65
N ARG A 65 2.25 -8.32 -10.62
CA ARG A 65 0.94 -8.56 -9.99
C ARG A 65 0.30 -7.27 -9.54
N ARG A 66 1.03 -6.43 -8.79
CA ARG A 66 0.53 -5.15 -8.29
C ARG A 66 0.13 -4.21 -9.43
N LYS A 67 0.92 -4.15 -10.51
CA LYS A 67 0.57 -3.38 -11.71
C LYS A 67 -0.74 -3.88 -12.35
N ARG A 68 -0.90 -5.20 -12.52
CA ARG A 68 -2.11 -5.83 -13.05
C ARG A 68 -3.34 -5.53 -12.19
N LEU A 69 -3.25 -5.75 -10.87
CA LEU A 69 -4.34 -5.48 -9.93
C LEU A 69 -4.73 -4.01 -9.89
N ARG A 70 -3.75 -3.10 -9.95
CA ARG A 70 -4.01 -1.66 -10.03
C ARG A 70 -4.72 -1.29 -11.33
N ALA A 71 -4.30 -1.87 -12.46
CA ALA A 71 -4.94 -1.62 -13.75
C ALA A 71 -6.40 -2.10 -13.75
N ALA A 72 -6.67 -3.27 -13.17
CA ALA A 72 -8.01 -3.85 -13.04
C ALA A 72 -8.88 -3.20 -11.95
N ALA A 73 -8.32 -2.36 -11.07
CA ALA A 73 -9.08 -1.73 -10.00
C ALA A 73 -10.15 -0.76 -10.54
N PRO A 74 -11.31 -0.65 -9.87
CA PRO A 74 -12.36 0.30 -10.22
C PRO A 74 -11.86 1.74 -10.31
N ALA A 75 -12.44 2.52 -11.23
CA ALA A 75 -12.10 3.92 -11.41
C ALA A 75 -12.34 4.75 -10.13
N SER A 76 -13.42 4.46 -9.39
CA SER A 76 -13.75 5.10 -8.11
C SER A 76 -12.66 4.90 -7.06
N GLN A 77 -12.09 3.69 -6.98
CA GLN A 77 -11.01 3.39 -6.05
C GLN A 77 -9.70 4.08 -6.42
N LYS A 78 -9.39 4.15 -7.72
CA LYS A 78 -8.24 4.92 -8.22
C LYS A 78 -8.40 6.41 -7.92
N LEU A 79 -9.58 6.97 -8.20
CA LEU A 79 -9.89 8.37 -7.96
C LEU A 79 -9.81 8.72 -6.46
N PHE A 80 -10.39 7.86 -5.61
CA PHE A 80 -10.30 8.02 -4.17
C PHE A 80 -8.86 7.94 -3.67
N GLY A 81 -8.12 6.92 -4.10
CA GLY A 81 -6.76 6.68 -3.62
C GLY A 81 -5.73 7.70 -4.09
N TYR A 82 -5.87 8.24 -5.31
CA TYR A 82 -4.91 9.18 -5.88
C TYR A 82 -5.26 10.65 -5.68
N LEU A 83 -6.53 10.98 -5.55
CA LEU A 83 -6.96 12.38 -5.54
C LEU A 83 -7.78 12.73 -4.31
N LEU A 84 -8.96 12.12 -4.16
CA LEU A 84 -9.92 12.59 -3.16
C LEU A 84 -9.42 12.38 -1.73
N GLY A 85 -8.89 11.20 -1.43
CA GLY A 85 -8.38 10.86 -0.11
C GLY A 85 -7.20 11.74 0.32
N PRO A 86 -6.11 11.81 -0.45
CA PRO A 86 -4.96 12.64 -0.08
C PRO A 86 -5.32 14.13 0.00
N ALA A 87 -6.19 14.63 -0.88
CA ALA A 87 -6.65 16.02 -0.83
C ALA A 87 -7.50 16.30 0.42
N LEU A 88 -8.47 15.44 0.76
CA LEU A 88 -9.30 15.59 1.96
C LEU A 88 -8.46 15.59 3.23
N PHE A 89 -7.54 14.64 3.37
CA PHE A 89 -6.69 14.58 4.56
C PHE A 89 -5.65 15.70 4.59
N GLY A 90 -5.17 16.17 3.44
CA GLY A 90 -4.36 17.38 3.34
C GLY A 90 -5.12 18.63 3.79
N LEU A 91 -6.38 18.79 3.38
CA LEU A 91 -7.22 19.90 3.84
C LEU A 91 -7.45 19.84 5.36
N ILE A 92 -7.80 18.66 5.90
CA ILE A 92 -7.98 18.46 7.34
C ILE A 92 -6.70 18.83 8.10
N GLY A 93 -5.54 18.35 7.63
CA GLY A 93 -4.25 18.69 8.22
C GLY A 93 -3.94 20.18 8.17
N GLY A 94 -4.26 20.85 7.07
CA GLY A 94 -4.10 22.30 6.92
C GLY A 94 -5.00 23.09 7.87
N VAL A 95 -6.26 22.67 8.03
CA VAL A 95 -7.18 23.26 9.01
C VAL A 95 -6.65 23.10 10.42
N ILE A 96 -6.13 21.92 10.79
CA ILE A 96 -5.48 21.71 12.09
C ILE A 96 -4.30 22.67 12.27
N GLY A 97 -3.44 22.82 11.25
CA GLY A 97 -2.34 23.78 11.28
C GLY A 97 -2.80 25.23 11.48
N GLN A 98 -3.87 25.64 10.78
CA GLN A 98 -4.50 26.96 10.95
C GLN A 98 -5.07 27.18 12.36
N LEU A 99 -5.58 26.13 13.02
CA LEU A 99 -6.07 26.21 14.39
C LEU A 99 -4.94 26.28 15.43
N ILE A 100 -3.79 25.66 15.15
CA ILE A 100 -2.62 25.71 16.05
C ILE A 100 -1.95 27.08 16.01
N LYS A 101 -1.71 27.63 14.82
CA LYS A 101 -1.06 28.93 14.65
C LYS A 101 -1.69 29.70 13.47
N PRO A 102 -2.78 30.45 13.72
CA PRO A 102 -3.53 31.13 12.67
C PRO A 102 -2.65 32.06 11.82
N GLY A 103 -2.73 31.92 10.51
CA GLY A 103 -2.01 32.77 9.55
C GLY A 103 -0.53 32.42 9.33
N ASP A 104 0.01 31.46 10.08
CA ASP A 104 1.38 30.97 9.88
C ASP A 104 1.43 29.94 8.75
N PHE A 105 1.77 30.39 7.54
CA PHE A 105 1.83 29.53 6.36
C PHE A 105 2.69 28.26 6.55
N PRO A 106 3.89 28.30 7.17
CA PRO A 106 4.68 27.09 7.42
C PRO A 106 3.93 26.04 8.26
N THR A 107 3.23 26.44 9.32
CA THR A 107 2.46 25.52 10.17
C THR A 107 1.26 24.93 9.41
N ILE A 108 0.55 25.74 8.63
CA ILE A 108 -0.57 25.29 7.79
C ILE A 108 -0.08 24.29 6.73
N ALA A 109 0.99 24.63 6.01
CA ALA A 109 1.58 23.78 4.98
C ALA A 109 2.12 22.48 5.57
N GLY A 110 2.77 22.54 6.73
CA GLY A 110 3.24 21.37 7.48
C GLY A 110 2.08 20.45 7.89
N GLY A 111 1.00 21.02 8.43
CA GLY A 111 -0.22 20.29 8.75
C GLY A 111 -0.82 19.61 7.53
N ALA A 112 -0.95 20.34 6.41
CA ALA A 112 -1.49 19.79 5.16
C ALA A 112 -0.62 18.65 4.60
N GLY A 113 0.71 18.83 4.59
CA GLY A 113 1.65 17.79 4.19
C GLY A 113 1.57 16.55 5.09
N GLY A 114 1.46 16.75 6.41
CA GLY A 114 1.30 15.68 7.39
C GLY A 114 0.01 14.87 7.18
N GLY A 115 -1.12 15.54 6.97
CA GLY A 115 -2.40 14.88 6.68
C GLY A 115 -2.37 14.08 5.38
N PHE A 116 -1.82 14.67 4.31
CA PHE A 116 -1.61 13.98 3.03
C PHE A 116 -0.77 12.70 3.19
N ALA A 117 0.36 12.80 3.91
CA ALA A 117 1.26 11.67 4.13
C ALA A 117 0.59 10.59 4.98
N LEU A 118 -0.11 10.97 6.05
CA LEU A 118 -0.86 10.05 6.91
C LEU A 118 -1.86 9.23 6.10
N PHE A 119 -2.64 9.87 5.23
CA PHE A 119 -3.57 9.15 4.37
C PHE A 119 -2.83 8.20 3.43
N THR A 120 -1.84 8.69 2.70
CA THR A 120 -1.19 7.94 1.62
C THR A 120 -0.43 6.72 2.15
N PHE A 121 0.26 6.85 3.29
CA PHE A 121 1.11 5.79 3.82
C PHE A 121 0.41 4.86 4.81
N LEU A 122 -0.54 5.37 5.60
CA LEU A 122 -1.13 4.59 6.70
C LEU A 122 -2.61 4.27 6.49
N LEU A 123 -3.41 5.23 6.00
CA LEU A 123 -4.87 5.06 5.98
C LEU A 123 -5.43 4.56 4.65
N LEU A 124 -4.72 4.72 3.54
CA LEU A 124 -5.20 4.37 2.20
C LEU A 124 -5.63 2.90 2.12
N ALA A 125 -4.81 1.98 2.62
CA ALA A 125 -5.10 0.55 2.60
C ALA A 125 -6.32 0.16 3.46
N PRO A 126 -6.39 0.49 4.76
CA PRO A 126 -7.55 0.15 5.59
C PRO A 126 -8.83 0.88 5.15
N LEU A 127 -8.75 2.16 4.74
CA LEU A 127 -9.94 2.90 4.27
C LEU A 127 -10.47 2.35 2.95
N THR A 128 -9.61 2.05 1.98
CA THR A 128 -10.10 1.47 0.71
C THR A 128 -10.72 0.09 0.92
N ARG A 129 -10.19 -0.71 1.85
CA ARG A 129 -10.81 -1.98 2.24
C ARG A 129 -12.17 -1.77 2.91
N LEU A 130 -12.30 -0.79 3.79
CA LEU A 130 -13.56 -0.47 4.47
C LEU A 130 -14.63 0.07 3.51
N LEU A 131 -14.25 1.01 2.65
CA LEU A 131 -15.17 1.72 1.75
C LEU A 131 -15.59 0.85 0.56
N PHE A 132 -14.65 0.14 -0.07
CA PHE A 132 -14.90 -0.62 -1.30
C PHE A 132 -15.14 -2.11 -1.05
N LYS A 133 -14.90 -2.62 0.18
CA LYS A 133 -15.04 -4.04 0.55
C LYS A 133 -14.24 -5.01 -0.33
N ILE A 134 -13.17 -4.53 -0.97
CA ILE A 134 -12.27 -5.33 -1.81
C ILE A 134 -11.07 -5.78 -0.97
N ASP A 135 -10.83 -7.09 -0.92
CA ASP A 135 -9.63 -7.67 -0.31
C ASP A 135 -8.72 -8.26 -1.40
N TYR A 136 -7.63 -7.56 -1.69
CA TYR A 136 -6.67 -7.96 -2.73
C TYR A 136 -5.94 -9.28 -2.43
N ARG A 137 -5.98 -9.79 -1.20
CA ARG A 137 -5.46 -11.13 -0.89
C ARG A 137 -6.30 -12.24 -1.53
N ARG A 138 -7.57 -11.96 -1.87
CA ARG A 138 -8.46 -12.92 -2.54
C ARG A 138 -8.28 -12.96 -4.06
N VAL A 139 -7.74 -11.90 -4.64
CA VAL A 139 -7.66 -11.76 -6.10
C VAL A 139 -6.39 -12.44 -6.60
N LYS A 140 -6.53 -13.49 -7.43
CA LYS A 140 -5.43 -14.31 -7.93
C LYS A 140 -4.65 -13.68 -9.11
#